data_AF-A0A5C9A1P4-F1
#
_entry.id   AF-A0A5C9A1P4-F1
#
_cell.length_a   1.000
_cell.length_b   1.000
_cell.length_c   1.000
_cell.angle_alpha   90.00
_cell.angle_beta   90.00
_cell.angle_gamma   90.00
#
_symmetry.space_group_name_H-M   'P 1'
#
loop_
_entity.id
_entity.type
_entity.pdbx_description
1 polymer ?
#
loop_
_entity_poly.entity_id
_entity_poly.type
_entity_poly.pdbx_seq_one_letter_code
_entity_poly.pdbx_strand_id
1 'polypeptide(L)'
;MLKYLLTTAPLAALLVACSDPVQEAQEAVNAALGIKGTTEISEAVEYPSGVLCGRYENFDRWGESTGRRHFIYFEGEVNTVPNQQDRLVFCSETPRQVVEEDLGLPLTGNTAKHTAAIVADLTTLSEALERYYEVNGGYPTTEQGLQVLIKQPSGNQPAANFPEGGYLDKLPVDPWQQPYRYEGPAWGRVKSPYTLWTAGADNTPGGSGAATDINAQQLKYLTFAAGQP
;
A
#
# COMPACT_ATOMS: atom_id res chain seq x y z
N MET A 1 -6.64 47.18 56.83
CA MET A 1 -6.70 47.48 55.39
C MET A 1 -5.98 46.36 54.65
N LEU A 2 -6.76 45.50 53.98
CA LEU A 2 -6.34 44.23 53.38
C LEU A 2 -5.80 44.50 51.96
N LYS A 3 -4.53 44.21 51.68
CA LYS A 3 -3.93 44.34 50.34
C LYS A 3 -4.05 43.00 49.61
N TYR A 4 -4.90 42.92 48.59
CA TYR A 4 -4.95 41.81 47.65
C TYR A 4 -3.77 41.94 46.67
N LEU A 5 -2.85 40.97 46.68
CA LEU A 5 -1.91 40.75 45.58
C LEU A 5 -2.64 39.98 44.48
N LEU A 6 -2.92 40.63 43.34
CA LEU A 6 -3.28 39.94 42.11
C LEU A 6 -2.02 39.36 41.47
N THR A 7 -1.90 38.04 41.47
CA THR A 7 -0.94 37.30 40.65
C THR A 7 -1.60 36.98 39.31
N THR A 8 -1.17 37.62 38.22
CA THR A 8 -1.57 37.27 36.86
C THR A 8 -0.70 36.13 36.34
N ALA A 9 -1.28 34.94 36.14
CA ALA A 9 -0.63 33.86 35.42
C ALA A 9 -0.82 34.07 33.89
N PRO A 10 0.23 33.96 33.06
CA PRO A 10 0.08 34.09 31.62
C PRO A 10 -0.56 32.81 31.06
N LEU A 11 -1.69 32.96 30.37
CA LEU A 11 -2.35 31.89 29.64
C LEU A 11 -1.56 31.63 28.36
N ALA A 12 -0.73 30.59 28.33
CA ALA A 12 -0.04 30.15 27.12
C ALA A 12 -1.06 29.52 26.17
N ALA A 13 -1.46 30.24 25.13
CA ALA A 13 -2.27 29.71 24.03
C ALA A 13 -1.40 28.79 23.17
N LEU A 14 -1.63 27.48 23.27
CA LEU A 14 -1.09 26.51 22.33
C LEU A 14 -1.81 26.73 20.99
N LEU A 15 -1.13 27.37 20.03
CA LEU A 15 -1.56 27.40 18.64
C LEU A 15 -1.39 25.98 18.07
N VAL A 16 -2.47 25.21 18.09
CA VAL A 16 -2.58 24.05 17.20
C VAL A 16 -2.69 24.64 15.80
N ALA A 17 -1.64 24.53 15.00
CA ALA A 17 -1.73 24.81 13.58
C ALA A 17 -2.70 23.77 12.99
N CYS A 18 -3.93 24.17 12.68
CA CYS A 18 -4.79 23.34 11.85
C CYS A 18 -4.15 23.32 10.47
N SER A 19 -3.52 22.20 10.12
CA SER A 19 -3.08 22.00 8.75
C SER A 19 -4.32 21.83 7.87
N ASP A 20 -4.32 22.50 6.72
CA ASP A 20 -5.35 22.35 5.70
C ASP A 20 -5.05 21.07 4.91
N PRO A 21 -5.91 20.03 4.95
CA PRO A 21 -5.67 18.79 4.23
C PRO A 21 -5.42 18.99 2.73
N VAL A 22 -6.05 20.01 2.12
CA VAL A 22 -5.84 20.34 0.72
C VAL A 22 -4.44 20.90 0.48
N GLN A 23 -3.94 21.75 1.41
CA GLN A 23 -2.58 22.27 1.31
C GLN A 23 -1.55 21.15 1.51
N GLU A 24 -1.75 20.26 2.48
CA GLU A 24 -0.84 19.11 2.68
C GLU A 24 -0.81 18.20 1.44
N ALA A 25 -1.98 17.89 0.88
CA ALA A 25 -2.07 17.12 -0.35
C ALA A 25 -1.38 17.83 -1.51
N GLN A 26 -1.48 19.16 -1.61
CA GLN A 26 -0.80 19.93 -2.65
C GLN A 26 0.72 19.81 -2.53
N GLU A 27 1.24 19.94 -1.31
CA GLU A 27 2.66 19.78 -1.01
C GLU A 27 3.14 18.36 -1.33
N ALA A 28 2.37 17.33 -0.96
CA ALA A 28 2.66 15.95 -1.27
C ALA A 28 2.66 15.68 -2.79
N VAL A 29 1.65 16.18 -3.54
CA VAL A 29 1.59 16.06 -5.01
C VAL A 29 2.83 16.71 -5.65
N ASN A 30 3.19 17.92 -5.23
CA ASN A 30 4.38 18.62 -5.71
C ASN A 30 5.66 17.81 -5.46
N ALA A 31 5.80 17.26 -4.25
CA ALA A 31 6.94 16.45 -3.88
C ALA A 31 7.04 15.17 -4.72
N ALA A 32 5.93 14.44 -4.90
CA ALA A 32 5.87 13.20 -5.66
C ALA A 32 6.20 13.40 -7.15
N LEU A 33 5.80 14.54 -7.73
CA LEU A 33 6.09 14.87 -9.13
C LEU A 33 7.53 15.37 -9.34
N GLY A 34 8.25 15.73 -8.27
CA GLY A 34 9.61 16.27 -8.37
C GLY A 34 9.69 17.60 -9.12
N ILE A 35 8.57 18.31 -9.26
CA ILE A 35 8.48 19.57 -9.98
C ILE A 35 8.53 20.76 -9.01
N LYS A 36 9.25 21.81 -9.40
CA LYS A 36 9.20 23.12 -8.72
C LYS A 36 8.08 24.02 -9.28
N GLY A 37 7.00 23.40 -9.76
CA GLY A 37 5.89 24.06 -10.43
C GLY A 37 4.73 24.37 -9.50
N THR A 38 3.78 25.17 -9.97
CA THR A 38 2.48 25.34 -9.33
C THR A 38 1.57 24.20 -9.81
N THR A 39 1.20 23.32 -8.89
CA THR A 39 0.10 22.40 -9.10
C THR A 39 -1.15 22.99 -8.48
N GLU A 40 -2.30 22.74 -9.10
CA GLU A 40 -3.59 23.22 -8.60
C GLU A 40 -4.47 22.01 -8.30
N ILE A 41 -4.91 21.90 -7.05
CA ILE A 41 -5.91 20.92 -6.64
C ILE A 41 -7.31 21.45 -6.90
N SER A 42 -8.16 20.59 -7.47
CA SER A 42 -9.58 20.84 -7.67
C SER A 42 -10.41 19.61 -7.33
N GLU A 43 -11.72 19.78 -7.12
CA GLU A 43 -12.65 18.68 -6.82
C GLU A 43 -12.19 17.84 -5.60
N ALA A 44 -11.56 18.48 -4.61
CA ALA A 44 -11.09 17.82 -3.41
C ALA A 44 -12.28 17.45 -2.49
N VAL A 45 -12.34 16.19 -2.11
CA VAL A 45 -13.36 15.63 -1.22
C VAL A 45 -12.65 14.80 -0.16
N GLU A 46 -12.92 15.12 1.10
CA GLU A 46 -12.46 14.37 2.25
C GLU A 46 -13.51 13.33 2.63
N TYR A 47 -13.07 12.09 2.81
CA TYR A 47 -13.91 10.96 3.21
C TYR A 47 -13.79 10.71 4.72
N PRO A 48 -14.79 10.06 5.36
CA PRO A 48 -14.74 9.75 6.80
C PRO A 48 -13.52 8.94 7.25
N SER A 49 -12.88 8.25 6.30
CA SER A 49 -11.65 7.51 6.50
C SER A 49 -10.40 8.38 6.67
N GLY A 50 -10.51 9.70 6.54
CA GLY A 50 -9.39 10.65 6.53
C GLY A 50 -8.66 10.72 5.19
N VAL A 51 -9.16 10.04 4.16
CA VAL A 51 -8.62 10.12 2.80
C VAL A 51 -9.12 11.38 2.12
N LEU A 52 -8.20 12.13 1.50
CA LEU A 52 -8.53 13.22 0.60
C LEU A 52 -8.34 12.76 -0.85
N CYS A 53 -9.42 12.73 -1.62
CA CYS A 53 -9.36 12.47 -3.06
C CYS A 53 -9.69 13.72 -3.85
N GLY A 54 -9.12 13.84 -5.04
CA GLY A 54 -9.47 14.93 -5.93
C GLY A 54 -8.76 14.86 -7.26
N ARG A 55 -8.58 16.03 -7.84
CA ARG A 55 -7.84 16.22 -9.08
C ARG A 55 -6.69 17.17 -8.86
N TYR A 56 -5.60 16.97 -9.59
CA TYR A 56 -4.56 17.97 -9.75
C TYR A 56 -4.34 18.28 -11.22
N GLU A 57 -3.97 19.52 -11.49
CA GLU A 57 -3.44 19.98 -12.76
C GLU A 57 -2.03 20.53 -12.56
N ASN A 58 -1.14 20.21 -13.50
CA ASN A 58 0.17 20.85 -13.56
C ASN A 58 0.21 21.76 -14.77
N PHE A 59 0.90 22.89 -14.62
CA PHE A 59 1.12 23.83 -15.70
C PHE A 59 2.58 23.75 -16.16
N ASP A 60 2.79 23.85 -17.47
CA ASP A 60 4.14 23.95 -18.02
C ASP A 60 4.74 25.35 -17.77
N ARG A 61 5.97 25.59 -18.23
CA ARG A 61 6.67 26.87 -18.02
C ARG A 61 6.05 28.06 -18.77
N TRP A 62 5.05 27.82 -19.62
CA TRP A 62 4.28 28.84 -20.33
C TRP A 62 2.89 29.03 -19.73
N GLY A 63 2.55 28.27 -18.67
CA GLY A 63 1.26 28.33 -18.00
C GLY A 63 0.18 27.49 -18.68
N GLU A 64 0.54 26.59 -19.60
CA GLU A 64 -0.42 25.69 -20.24
C GLU A 64 -0.66 24.45 -19.38
N SER A 65 -1.94 24.07 -19.20
CA SER A 65 -2.29 22.86 -18.44
C SER A 65 -1.82 21.61 -19.17
N THR A 66 -1.11 20.75 -18.46
CA THR A 66 -0.64 19.44 -18.94
C THR A 66 -1.68 18.32 -18.76
N GLY A 67 -2.87 18.69 -18.31
CA GLY A 67 -4.01 17.81 -18.13
C GLY A 67 -4.32 17.50 -16.66
N ARG A 68 -5.60 17.22 -16.43
CA ARG A 68 -6.17 16.93 -15.12
C ARG A 68 -6.03 15.45 -14.78
N ARG A 69 -5.48 15.15 -13.60
CA ARG A 69 -5.22 13.79 -13.13
C ARG A 69 -5.81 13.58 -11.74
N HIS A 70 -6.12 12.34 -11.38
CA HIS A 70 -6.60 12.02 -10.05
C HIS A 70 -5.45 11.94 -9.05
N PHE A 71 -5.71 12.27 -7.79
CA PHE A 71 -4.85 11.88 -6.67
C PHE A 71 -5.66 11.29 -5.53
N ILE A 72 -4.97 10.54 -4.68
CA ILE A 72 -5.43 10.07 -3.38
C ILE A 72 -4.34 10.46 -2.38
N TYR A 73 -4.71 11.20 -1.33
CA TYR A 73 -3.83 11.58 -0.23
C TYR A 73 -4.32 10.96 1.06
N PHE A 74 -3.42 10.33 1.80
CA PHE A 74 -3.73 9.67 3.07
C PHE A 74 -2.46 9.57 3.93
N GLU A 75 -2.54 10.01 5.18
CA GLU A 75 -1.44 9.91 6.18
C GLU A 75 -0.07 10.41 5.68
N GLY A 76 -0.05 11.52 4.92
CA GLY A 76 1.18 12.11 4.38
C GLY A 76 1.68 11.49 3.07
N GLU A 77 1.12 10.37 2.65
CA GLU A 77 1.44 9.71 1.39
C GLU A 77 0.46 10.12 0.28
N VAL A 78 0.96 10.20 -0.95
CA VAL A 78 0.14 10.54 -2.12
C VAL A 78 0.31 9.52 -3.25
N ASN A 79 -0.82 9.05 -3.78
CA ASN A 79 -0.88 8.34 -5.04
C ASN A 79 -1.35 9.31 -6.12
N THR A 80 -0.44 9.73 -7.00
CA THR A 80 -0.70 10.69 -8.09
C THR A 80 -1.21 10.03 -9.38
N VAL A 81 -1.32 8.70 -9.39
CA VAL A 81 -1.79 7.89 -10.53
C VAL A 81 -2.70 6.74 -10.05
N PRO A 82 -3.75 7.02 -9.26
CA PRO A 82 -4.59 5.99 -8.70
C PRO A 82 -5.35 5.25 -9.80
N ASN A 83 -5.32 3.91 -9.73
CA ASN A 83 -6.08 3.07 -10.64
C ASN A 83 -7.59 3.10 -10.28
N GLN A 84 -8.42 2.35 -11.02
CA GLN A 84 -9.85 2.32 -10.77
C GLN A 84 -10.22 1.76 -9.38
N GLN A 85 -9.60 0.66 -8.97
CA GLN A 85 -9.84 0.03 -7.66
C GLN A 85 -9.36 0.91 -6.51
N ASP A 86 -8.22 1.61 -6.68
CA ASP A 86 -7.75 2.60 -5.70
C ASP A 86 -8.85 3.62 -5.40
N ARG A 87 -9.46 4.19 -6.45
CA ARG A 87 -10.52 5.18 -6.27
C ARG A 87 -11.80 4.59 -5.73
N LEU A 88 -12.15 3.35 -6.07
CA LEU A 88 -13.32 2.69 -5.52
C LEU A 88 -13.19 2.49 -4.01
N VAL A 89 -12.01 2.06 -3.54
CA VAL A 89 -11.81 1.73 -2.12
C VAL A 89 -11.50 2.96 -1.29
N PHE A 90 -10.51 3.76 -1.65
CA PHE A 90 -10.03 4.85 -0.80
C PHE A 90 -10.94 6.08 -0.86
N CYS A 91 -11.58 6.35 -2.01
CA CYS A 91 -12.52 7.46 -2.17
C CYS A 91 -13.97 7.00 -1.94
N SER A 92 -14.20 6.31 -0.82
CA SER A 92 -15.51 5.77 -0.45
C SER A 92 -15.86 6.10 0.99
N GLU A 93 -17.14 6.37 1.23
CA GLU A 93 -17.75 6.52 2.56
C GLU A 93 -17.76 5.18 3.32
N THR A 94 -17.78 4.06 2.59
CA THR A 94 -17.94 2.70 3.12
C THR A 94 -16.89 1.77 2.53
N PRO A 95 -15.59 2.00 2.79
CA PRO A 95 -14.50 1.25 2.16
C PRO A 95 -14.57 -0.25 2.44
N ARG A 96 -15.01 -0.65 3.63
CA ARG A 96 -15.21 -2.07 3.96
C ARG A 96 -16.24 -2.74 3.06
N GLN A 97 -17.38 -2.08 2.81
CA GLN A 97 -18.42 -2.60 1.94
C GLN A 97 -17.92 -2.73 0.50
N VAL A 98 -17.20 -1.73 -0.02
CA VAL A 98 -16.61 -1.79 -1.37
C VAL A 98 -15.64 -2.99 -1.49
N VAL A 99 -14.80 -3.21 -0.48
CA VAL A 99 -13.85 -4.33 -0.51
C VAL A 99 -14.56 -5.69 -0.50
N GLU A 100 -15.62 -5.85 0.29
CA GLU A 100 -16.35 -7.12 0.37
C GLU A 100 -17.28 -7.37 -0.82
N GLU A 101 -18.05 -6.35 -1.24
CA GLU A 101 -19.10 -6.51 -2.25
C GLU A 101 -18.58 -6.28 -3.68
N ASP A 102 -17.80 -5.22 -3.91
CA ASP A 102 -17.34 -4.86 -5.25
C ASP A 102 -16.06 -5.61 -5.64
N LEU A 103 -15.15 -5.82 -4.67
CA LEU A 103 -13.90 -6.56 -4.91
C LEU A 103 -13.99 -8.04 -4.53
N GLY A 104 -15.05 -8.48 -3.85
CA GLY A 104 -15.24 -9.87 -3.44
C GLY A 104 -14.22 -10.38 -2.42
N LEU A 105 -13.52 -9.45 -1.74
CA LEU A 105 -12.43 -9.77 -0.84
C LEU A 105 -12.97 -10.02 0.58
N PRO A 106 -12.70 -11.19 1.18
CA PRO A 106 -13.30 -11.57 2.45
C PRO A 106 -12.69 -10.78 3.63
N LEU A 107 -13.46 -9.97 4.35
CA LEU A 107 -12.98 -9.24 5.54
C LEU A 107 -13.71 -9.57 6.84
N THR A 108 -14.93 -10.10 6.76
CA THR A 108 -15.80 -10.30 7.93
C THR A 108 -16.05 -11.78 8.26
N GLY A 109 -16.71 -12.02 9.40
CA GLY A 109 -17.18 -13.34 9.79
C GLY A 109 -16.06 -14.37 9.98
N ASN A 110 -16.29 -15.59 9.51
CA ASN A 110 -15.38 -16.72 9.72
C ASN A 110 -14.11 -16.65 8.87
N THR A 111 -14.10 -15.84 7.80
CA THR A 111 -12.94 -15.67 6.92
C THR A 111 -11.99 -14.57 7.40
N ALA A 112 -12.44 -13.63 8.24
CA ALA A 112 -11.64 -12.53 8.77
C ALA A 112 -10.28 -12.98 9.34
N LYS A 113 -10.28 -14.07 10.13
CA LYS A 113 -9.05 -14.64 10.70
C LYS A 113 -8.12 -15.20 9.62
N HIS A 114 -8.66 -15.85 8.59
CA HIS A 114 -7.87 -16.37 7.47
C HIS A 114 -7.28 -15.22 6.67
N THR A 115 -8.07 -14.20 6.36
CA THR A 115 -7.60 -13.01 5.64
C THR A 115 -6.50 -12.28 6.40
N ALA A 116 -6.64 -12.09 7.72
CA ALA A 116 -5.59 -11.47 8.53
C ALA A 116 -4.27 -12.26 8.50
N ALA A 117 -4.33 -13.59 8.55
CA ALA A 117 -3.15 -14.44 8.40
C ALA A 117 -2.53 -14.30 6.99
N ILE A 118 -3.36 -14.32 5.95
CA ILE A 118 -2.91 -14.15 4.56
C ILE A 118 -2.24 -12.78 4.35
N VAL A 119 -2.81 -11.72 4.92
CA VAL A 119 -2.23 -10.37 4.87
C VAL A 119 -0.84 -10.35 5.52
N ALA A 120 -0.69 -10.96 6.70
CA ALA A 120 0.59 -11.04 7.40
C ALA A 120 1.65 -11.85 6.60
N ASP A 121 1.24 -13.00 6.06
CA ASP A 121 2.13 -13.89 5.30
C ASP A 121 2.57 -13.25 3.98
N LEU A 122 1.63 -12.67 3.21
CA LEU A 122 1.94 -11.98 1.96
C LEU A 122 2.79 -10.72 2.19
N THR A 123 2.58 -10.00 3.30
CA THR A 123 3.44 -8.86 3.68
C THR A 123 4.87 -9.34 3.94
N THR A 124 5.02 -10.39 4.76
CA THR A 124 6.33 -10.99 5.09
C THR A 124 7.06 -11.48 3.83
N LEU A 125 6.35 -12.14 2.92
CA LEU A 125 6.90 -12.62 1.65
C LEU A 125 7.29 -11.46 0.74
N SER A 126 6.47 -10.40 0.66
CA SER A 126 6.74 -9.22 -0.15
C SER A 126 8.00 -8.50 0.34
N GLU A 127 8.15 -8.31 1.66
CA GLU A 127 9.36 -7.72 2.26
C GLU A 127 10.62 -8.55 2.02
N ALA A 128 10.51 -9.89 2.04
CA ALA A 128 11.62 -10.78 1.69
C ALA A 128 12.01 -10.65 0.20
N LEU A 129 11.03 -10.51 -0.69
CA LEU A 129 11.27 -10.27 -2.12
C LEU A 129 11.91 -8.90 -2.38
N GLU A 130 11.52 -7.86 -1.64
CA GLU A 130 12.17 -6.54 -1.71
C GLU A 130 13.64 -6.61 -1.27
N ARG A 131 13.94 -7.27 -0.14
CA ARG A 131 15.32 -7.48 0.30
C ARG A 131 16.13 -8.29 -0.72
N TYR A 132 15.51 -9.30 -1.35
CA TYR A 132 16.15 -10.02 -2.44
C TYR A 132 16.47 -9.10 -3.62
N TYR A 133 15.53 -8.22 -4.01
CA TYR A 133 15.72 -7.25 -5.08
C TYR A 133 16.87 -6.28 -4.77
N GLU A 134 16.96 -5.76 -3.56
CA GLU A 134 18.03 -4.83 -3.14
C GLU A 134 19.43 -5.43 -3.30
N VAL A 135 19.58 -6.71 -3.00
CA VAL A 135 20.88 -7.41 -3.07
C VAL A 135 21.21 -7.86 -4.51
N ASN A 136 20.22 -8.35 -5.25
CA ASN A 136 20.44 -9.01 -6.54
C ASN A 136 20.11 -8.14 -7.76
N GLY A 137 19.51 -6.96 -7.54
CA GLY A 137 19.08 -6.04 -8.60
C GLY A 137 17.89 -6.53 -9.42
N GLY A 138 17.17 -7.55 -8.94
CA GLY A 138 16.03 -8.15 -9.62
C GLY A 138 15.29 -9.13 -8.72
N TYR A 139 14.00 -9.35 -9.00
CA TYR A 139 13.22 -10.39 -8.32
C TYR A 139 13.57 -11.78 -8.84
N PRO A 140 13.29 -12.85 -8.08
CA PRO A 140 13.46 -14.22 -8.55
C PRO A 140 12.70 -14.52 -9.84
N THR A 141 13.23 -15.40 -10.69
CA THR A 141 12.47 -15.91 -11.84
C THR A 141 11.35 -16.84 -11.39
N THR A 142 10.39 -17.11 -12.27
CA THR A 142 9.33 -18.09 -11.98
C THR A 142 9.89 -19.49 -11.72
N GLU A 143 10.98 -19.91 -12.39
CA GLU A 143 11.61 -21.21 -12.13
C GLU A 143 12.32 -21.26 -10.78
N GLN A 144 12.89 -20.14 -10.34
CA GLN A 144 13.49 -20.01 -9.01
C GLN A 144 12.44 -20.04 -7.91
N GLY A 145 11.34 -19.32 -8.12
CA GLY A 145 10.21 -19.24 -7.20
C GLY A 145 10.58 -18.70 -5.81
N LEU A 146 9.69 -18.92 -4.83
CA LEU A 146 9.90 -18.47 -3.45
C LEU A 146 10.99 -19.26 -2.70
N GLN A 147 11.42 -20.42 -3.22
CA GLN A 147 12.43 -21.26 -2.56
C GLN A 147 13.77 -20.56 -2.40
N VAL A 148 14.08 -19.60 -3.27
CA VAL A 148 15.30 -18.79 -3.17
C VAL A 148 15.33 -17.86 -1.96
N LEU A 149 14.18 -17.62 -1.32
CA LEU A 149 14.11 -16.82 -0.11
C LEU A 149 14.66 -17.56 1.11
N ILE A 150 14.69 -18.89 1.10
CA ILE A 150 15.19 -19.71 2.22
C ILE A 150 16.50 -20.43 1.88
N LYS A 151 16.80 -20.62 0.60
CA LYS A 151 17.97 -21.38 0.16
C LYS A 151 18.59 -20.76 -1.08
N GLN A 152 19.91 -20.62 -1.06
CA GLN A 152 20.66 -20.12 -2.22
C GLN A 152 20.42 -21.02 -3.46
N PRO A 153 20.17 -20.42 -4.65
CA PRO A 153 20.07 -21.19 -5.90
C PRO A 153 21.38 -21.94 -6.19
N SER A 154 21.28 -23.19 -6.67
CA SER A 154 22.45 -23.93 -7.15
C SER A 154 22.88 -23.40 -8.53
N GLY A 155 24.00 -22.67 -8.61
CA GLY A 155 24.51 -22.09 -9.85
C GLY A 155 25.89 -21.42 -9.71
N ASN A 156 26.51 -21.07 -10.86
CA ASN A 156 27.94 -20.70 -10.98
C ASN A 156 28.35 -19.34 -10.39
N GLN A 157 27.43 -18.56 -9.82
CA GLN A 157 27.79 -17.43 -8.99
C GLN A 157 27.00 -17.52 -7.69
N PRO A 158 27.64 -17.88 -6.57
CA PRO A 158 27.10 -17.56 -5.28
C PRO A 158 26.84 -16.06 -5.30
N ALA A 159 25.61 -15.61 -5.07
CA ALA A 159 25.40 -14.22 -4.70
C ALA A 159 26.29 -13.98 -3.49
N ALA A 160 27.40 -13.26 -3.65
CA ALA A 160 28.40 -13.05 -2.60
C ALA A 160 27.79 -12.41 -1.33
N ASN A 161 26.57 -11.91 -1.46
CA ASN A 161 25.80 -11.18 -0.46
C ASN A 161 24.51 -11.92 -0.05
N PHE A 162 24.36 -13.23 -0.31
CA PHE A 162 23.20 -13.97 0.20
C PHE A 162 23.28 -14.02 1.74
N PRO A 163 22.25 -13.57 2.48
CA PRO A 163 22.29 -13.53 3.93
C PRO A 163 22.45 -14.93 4.54
N GLU A 164 23.27 -15.02 5.59
CA GLU A 164 23.39 -16.24 6.38
C GLU A 164 22.03 -16.57 7.03
N GLY A 165 21.44 -17.71 6.69
CA GLY A 165 20.07 -18.09 7.08
C GLY A 165 18.98 -17.77 6.05
N GLY A 166 19.30 -17.07 4.96
CA GLY A 166 18.33 -16.68 3.94
C GLY A 166 17.56 -15.40 4.27
N TYR A 167 16.61 -15.05 3.42
CA TYR A 167 15.71 -13.91 3.63
C TYR A 167 14.58 -14.28 4.59
N LEU A 168 14.24 -15.56 4.70
CA LEU A 168 13.24 -16.12 5.61
C LEU A 168 13.76 -17.43 6.22
N ASP A 169 13.34 -17.71 7.45
CA ASP A 169 13.66 -19.00 8.11
C ASP A 169 12.90 -20.17 7.46
N LYS A 170 11.65 -19.92 7.06
CA LYS A 170 10.77 -20.87 6.38
C LYS A 170 9.76 -20.12 5.51
N LEU A 171 9.25 -20.79 4.50
CA LEU A 171 8.11 -20.27 3.74
C LEU A 171 6.82 -20.47 4.54
N PRO A 172 6.01 -19.40 4.74
CA PRO A 172 4.66 -19.56 5.25
C PRO A 172 3.80 -20.36 4.27
N VAL A 173 2.77 -21.00 4.81
CA VAL A 173 1.69 -21.63 4.05
C VAL A 173 0.41 -20.93 4.45
N ASP A 174 -0.53 -20.86 3.52
CA ASP A 174 -1.79 -20.19 3.77
C ASP A 174 -2.64 -20.91 4.84
N PRO A 175 -3.78 -20.34 5.27
CA PRO A 175 -4.65 -20.93 6.29
C PRO A 175 -5.17 -22.34 5.97
N TRP A 176 -5.14 -22.74 4.70
CA TRP A 176 -5.57 -24.06 4.22
C TRP A 176 -4.39 -24.99 3.94
N GLN A 177 -3.20 -24.66 4.44
CA GLN A 177 -1.96 -25.42 4.29
C GLN A 177 -1.50 -25.54 2.83
N GLN A 178 -1.89 -24.59 1.99
CA GLN A 178 -1.45 -24.53 0.60
C GLN A 178 -0.26 -23.57 0.47
N PRO A 179 0.69 -23.86 -0.43
CA PRO A 179 1.80 -22.96 -0.69
C PRO A 179 1.31 -21.70 -1.41
N TYR A 180 1.89 -20.56 -1.05
CA TYR A 180 1.74 -19.33 -1.83
C TYR A 180 2.31 -19.50 -3.24
N ARG A 181 1.64 -18.88 -4.20
CA ARG A 181 1.98 -18.91 -5.62
C ARG A 181 2.74 -17.65 -6.00
N TYR A 182 3.76 -17.82 -6.83
CA TYR A 182 4.62 -16.75 -7.27
C TYR A 182 4.86 -16.86 -8.77
N GLU A 183 4.76 -15.73 -9.44
CA GLU A 183 5.15 -15.55 -10.83
C GLU A 183 6.10 -14.37 -10.90
N GLY A 184 7.33 -14.65 -11.33
CA GLY A 184 8.37 -13.65 -11.46
C GLY A 184 8.14 -12.74 -12.67
N PRO A 185 8.89 -11.64 -12.75
CA PRO A 185 8.78 -10.72 -13.87
C PRO A 185 9.19 -11.38 -15.19
N ALA A 186 8.50 -11.03 -16.29
CA ALA A 186 8.77 -11.56 -17.62
C ALA A 186 10.16 -11.18 -18.16
N TRP A 187 10.69 -9.99 -17.82
CA TRP A 187 12.02 -9.55 -18.24
C TRP A 187 12.55 -8.34 -17.46
N GLY A 188 13.89 -8.21 -17.47
CA GLY A 188 14.56 -6.91 -17.57
C GLY A 188 15.04 -6.26 -16.27
N ARG A 189 16.10 -5.46 -16.42
CA ARG A 189 16.82 -4.67 -15.41
C ARG A 189 16.02 -3.50 -14.80
N VAL A 190 14.73 -3.42 -15.12
CA VAL A 190 13.77 -2.46 -14.55
C VAL A 190 12.98 -3.22 -13.49
N LYS A 191 12.57 -2.54 -12.41
CA LYS A 191 11.70 -3.14 -11.39
C LYS A 191 10.34 -3.50 -12.00
N SER A 192 10.28 -4.67 -12.63
CA SER A 192 9.08 -5.25 -13.22
C SER A 192 8.24 -5.88 -12.11
N PRO A 193 6.91 -5.77 -12.17
CA PRO A 193 6.05 -6.35 -11.15
C PRO A 193 6.14 -7.88 -11.16
N TYR A 194 6.11 -8.48 -9.98
CA TYR A 194 5.84 -9.90 -9.78
C TYR A 194 4.38 -10.08 -9.37
N THR A 195 3.89 -11.31 -9.49
CA THR A 195 2.59 -11.71 -8.93
C THR A 195 2.84 -12.66 -7.76
N LEU A 196 2.23 -12.37 -6.61
CA LEU A 196 2.27 -13.21 -5.41
C LEU A 196 0.85 -13.33 -4.84
N TRP A 197 0.37 -14.55 -4.65
CA TRP A 197 -1.02 -14.79 -4.25
C TRP A 197 -1.27 -16.16 -3.60
N THR A 198 -2.42 -16.30 -2.94
CA THR A 198 -3.03 -17.59 -2.59
C THR A 198 -4.26 -17.83 -3.47
N ALA A 199 -4.55 -19.10 -3.76
CA ALA A 199 -5.75 -19.53 -4.49
C ALA A 199 -6.93 -19.89 -3.55
N GLY A 200 -6.86 -19.49 -2.28
CA GLY A 200 -7.91 -19.73 -1.31
C GLY A 200 -8.14 -21.21 -0.97
N ALA A 201 -9.27 -21.48 -0.32
CA ALA A 201 -9.62 -22.79 0.19
C ALA A 201 -9.72 -23.90 -0.88
N ASP A 202 -10.05 -23.56 -2.12
CA ASP A 202 -10.29 -24.54 -3.20
C ASP A 202 -9.06 -24.80 -4.09
N ASN A 203 -7.96 -24.08 -3.86
CA ASN A 203 -6.71 -24.16 -4.61
C ASN A 203 -6.87 -23.92 -6.13
N THR A 204 -7.92 -23.20 -6.54
CA THR A 204 -8.29 -23.00 -7.95
C THR A 204 -8.44 -21.51 -8.22
N PRO A 205 -8.01 -21.00 -9.39
CA PRO A 205 -8.19 -19.58 -9.70
C PRO A 205 -9.65 -19.15 -9.64
N GLY A 206 -9.89 -17.99 -9.02
CA GLY A 206 -11.21 -17.41 -8.82
C GLY A 206 -11.76 -17.67 -7.42
N GLY A 207 -12.94 -18.28 -7.36
CA GLY A 207 -13.63 -18.55 -6.10
C GLY A 207 -14.25 -17.32 -5.43
N SER A 208 -14.87 -17.55 -4.28
CA SER A 208 -15.48 -16.50 -3.44
C SER A 208 -15.44 -16.88 -1.96
N GLY A 209 -15.56 -15.88 -1.08
CA GLY A 209 -15.47 -16.09 0.36
C GLY A 209 -14.14 -16.73 0.76
N ALA A 210 -14.19 -17.93 1.35
CA ALA A 210 -12.97 -18.66 1.72
C ALA A 210 -12.14 -19.13 0.51
N ALA A 211 -12.76 -19.26 -0.67
CA ALA A 211 -12.08 -19.63 -1.90
C ALA A 211 -11.59 -18.43 -2.72
N THR A 212 -11.77 -17.19 -2.24
CA THR A 212 -11.32 -16.01 -2.97
C THR A 212 -9.80 -15.99 -3.10
N ASP A 213 -9.31 -15.79 -4.33
CA ASP A 213 -7.91 -15.45 -4.60
C ASP A 213 -7.52 -14.11 -3.94
N ILE A 214 -6.44 -14.11 -3.16
CA ILE A 214 -5.89 -12.89 -2.55
C ILE A 214 -4.44 -12.73 -2.99
N ASN A 215 -4.13 -11.58 -3.60
CA ASN A 215 -2.80 -11.23 -4.07
C ASN A 215 -2.17 -10.05 -3.31
N ALA A 216 -0.85 -9.93 -3.44
CA ALA A 216 -0.07 -8.89 -2.76
C ALA A 216 -0.49 -7.45 -3.11
N GLN A 217 -1.02 -7.21 -4.32
CA GLN A 217 -1.48 -5.86 -4.72
C GLN A 217 -2.76 -5.45 -4.00
N GLN A 218 -3.55 -6.40 -3.51
CA GLN A 218 -4.80 -6.16 -2.78
C GLN A 218 -4.58 -5.89 -1.29
N LEU A 219 -3.37 -6.09 -0.77
CA LEU A 219 -3.05 -5.87 0.66
C LEU A 219 -3.36 -4.45 1.12
N LYS A 220 -3.12 -3.45 0.26
CA LYS A 220 -3.44 -2.06 0.54
C LYS A 220 -4.95 -1.83 0.79
N TYR A 221 -5.81 -2.56 0.09
CA TYR A 221 -7.26 -2.46 0.28
C TYR A 221 -7.71 -3.19 1.54
N LEU A 222 -7.20 -4.41 1.75
CA LEU A 222 -7.52 -5.23 2.92
C LEU A 222 -7.09 -4.55 4.23
N THR A 223 -5.87 -4.02 4.25
CA THR A 223 -5.30 -3.36 5.43
C THR A 223 -6.02 -2.05 5.72
N PHE A 224 -6.26 -1.24 4.68
CA PHE A 224 -7.00 0.01 4.82
C PHE A 224 -8.41 -0.26 5.37
N ALA A 225 -9.21 -1.08 4.69
CA ALA A 225 -10.59 -1.34 5.05
C ALA A 225 -10.76 -2.04 6.41
N ALA A 226 -9.79 -2.85 6.85
CA ALA A 226 -9.82 -3.47 8.17
C ALA A 226 -9.67 -2.45 9.32
N GLY A 227 -8.98 -1.33 9.07
CA GLY A 227 -8.79 -0.24 10.05
C GLY A 227 -9.92 0.79 10.08
N GLN A 228 -10.83 0.75 9.10
CA GLN A 228 -11.95 1.69 9.00
C GLN A 228 -13.14 1.23 9.85
N PRO A 229 -14.05 2.13 10.27
CA PRO A 229 -15.27 1.79 11.01
C PRO A 229 -16.25 0.95 10.20
#